data_AF-A0A1F5RNP5-F1
#
_entry.id   AF-A0A1F5RNP5-F1
#
_cell.length_a   1.000
_cell.length_b   1.000
_cell.length_c   1.000
_cell.angle_alpha   90.00
_cell.angle_beta   90.00
_cell.angle_gamma   90.00
#
_symmetry.space_group_name_H-M   'P 1'
#
loop_
_entity.id
_entity.type
_entity.pdbx_description
1 polymer ?
#
loop_
_entity_poly.entity_id
_entity_poly.type
_entity_poly.pdbx_seq_one_letter_code
_entity_poly.pdbx_strand_id
1 'polypeptide(L)'
;MLANQLAMASDLVRAETVEATEFPHLVTRYQLYGVPHTVINEVLHIEGAVPEAAMLEQLAILDDAPKMRKLAADWEKRRKG
;
A
#
# COMPACT_ATOMS: atom_id res chain seq x y z
N MET A 1 11.62 -7.02 -4.27
CA MET A 1 10.19 -6.65 -4.38
C MET A 1 10.06 -5.42 -5.28
N LEU A 2 9.00 -5.36 -6.10
CA LEU A 2 8.75 -4.31 -7.09
C LEU A 2 8.64 -2.90 -6.49
N ALA A 3 8.04 -2.76 -5.30
CA ALA A 3 7.98 -1.47 -4.58
C ALA A 3 9.38 -0.89 -4.29
N ASN A 4 10.35 -1.73 -3.92
CA ASN A 4 11.73 -1.27 -3.69
C ASN A 4 12.44 -0.91 -5.00
N GLN A 5 12.12 -1.60 -6.11
CA GLN A 5 12.64 -1.22 -7.44
C GLN A 5 12.12 0.16 -7.85
N LEU A 6 10.84 0.46 -7.60
CA LEU A 6 10.26 1.77 -7.84
C LEU A 6 10.90 2.86 -6.96
N ALA A 7 11.16 2.57 -5.69
CA ALA A 7 11.85 3.49 -4.79
C ALA A 7 13.31 3.76 -5.22
N MET A 8 13.99 2.76 -5.78
CA MET A 8 15.33 2.95 -6.36
C MET A 8 15.30 3.78 -7.65
N ALA A 9 14.19 3.72 -8.40
CA ALA A 9 14.05 4.39 -9.69
C ALA A 9 13.53 5.84 -9.58
N SER A 10 12.96 6.23 -8.44
CA SER A 10 12.32 7.54 -8.27
C SER A 10 12.39 8.06 -6.84
N ASP A 11 12.89 9.28 -6.67
CA ASP A 11 12.93 9.98 -5.38
C ASP A 11 11.53 10.32 -4.82
N LEU A 12 10.49 10.19 -5.64
CA LEU A 12 9.10 10.39 -5.21
C LEU A 12 8.52 9.17 -4.49
N VAL A 13 9.22 8.03 -4.53
CA VAL A 13 8.74 6.76 -3.96
C VAL A 13 9.63 6.36 -2.80
N ARG A 14 9.00 6.17 -1.63
CA ARG A 14 9.62 5.48 -0.50
C ARG A 14 8.96 4.13 -0.32
N ALA A 15 9.76 3.08 -0.22
CA ALA A 15 9.29 1.73 0.04
C ALA A 15 10.14 1.06 1.11
N GLU A 16 9.50 0.19 1.88
CA GLU A 16 10.15 -0.68 2.86
C GLU A 16 9.44 -2.03 2.81
N THR A 17 10.20 -3.11 2.95
CA THR A 17 9.65 -4.45 3.08
C THR A 17 9.76 -4.87 4.53
N VAL A 18 8.63 -5.17 5.14
CA VAL A 18 8.55 -5.65 6.53
C VAL A 18 8.22 -7.14 6.54
N GLU A 19 8.77 -7.87 7.49
CA GLU A 19 8.42 -9.26 7.71
C GLU A 19 7.13 -9.30 8.57
N ALA A 20 6.08 -9.97 8.08
CA ALA A 20 4.76 -9.92 8.71
C ALA A 20 4.69 -10.60 10.09
N THR A 21 5.44 -11.69 10.28
CA THR A 21 5.60 -12.40 11.56
C THR A 21 6.39 -11.62 12.60
N GLU A 22 7.32 -10.74 12.20
CA GLU A 22 8.03 -9.82 13.12
C GLU A 22 7.16 -8.62 13.53
N PHE A 23 6.22 -8.22 12.68
CA PHE A 23 5.34 -7.06 12.90
C PHE A 23 3.85 -7.43 12.84
N PRO A 24 3.35 -8.32 13.73
CA PRO A 24 1.96 -8.82 13.67
C PRO A 24 0.91 -7.70 13.86
N HIS A 25 1.27 -6.62 14.56
CA HIS A 25 0.40 -5.46 14.71
C HIS A 25 0.15 -4.73 13.38
N LEU A 26 1.07 -4.79 12.41
CA LEU A 26 0.86 -4.24 11.06
C LEU A 26 -0.10 -5.12 10.26
N VAL A 27 -0.02 -6.44 10.41
CA VAL A 27 -0.97 -7.39 9.81
C VAL A 27 -2.39 -7.08 10.29
N THR A 28 -2.58 -6.89 11.61
CA THR A 28 -3.88 -6.52 12.17
C THR A 28 -4.32 -5.12 11.74
N ARG A 29 -3.41 -4.12 11.80
CA ARG A 29 -3.72 -2.72 11.44
C ARG A 29 -4.22 -2.59 10.01
N TYR A 30 -3.58 -3.27 9.07
CA TYR A 30 -3.94 -3.23 7.65
C TYR A 30 -4.89 -4.35 7.23
N GLN A 31 -5.37 -5.16 8.17
CA GLN A 31 -6.29 -6.28 7.93
C GLN A 31 -5.77 -7.23 6.83
N LEU A 32 -4.49 -7.59 6.91
CA LEU A 32 -3.85 -8.45 5.92
C LEU A 32 -4.20 -9.92 6.21
N TYR A 33 -4.69 -10.63 5.19
CA TYR A 33 -5.05 -12.04 5.27
C TYR A 33 -4.00 -12.97 4.66
N GLY A 34 -3.09 -12.42 3.84
CA GLY A 34 -2.05 -13.17 3.14
C GLY A 34 -0.85 -12.29 2.79
N VAL A 35 0.26 -12.95 2.48
CA VAL A 35 1.51 -12.31 2.01
C VAL A 35 1.98 -12.99 0.72
N PRO A 36 2.69 -12.28 -0.18
CA PRO A 36 3.10 -10.87 -0.07
C PRO A 36 1.92 -9.91 -0.23
N HIS A 37 1.95 -8.78 0.48
CA HIS A 37 0.94 -7.73 0.38
C HIS A 37 1.62 -6.36 0.39
N THR A 38 1.25 -5.48 -0.55
CA THR A 38 1.77 -4.12 -0.62
C THR A 38 0.68 -3.14 -0.21
N VAL A 39 0.96 -2.29 0.78
CA VAL A 39 0.10 -1.19 1.19
C VAL A 39 0.73 0.12 0.71
N ILE A 40 -0.03 0.95 0.01
CA ILE A 40 0.42 2.24 -0.51
C ILE A 40 -0.39 3.35 0.17
N ASN A 41 0.32 4.29 0.79
CA ASN A 41 -0.26 5.46 1.47
C ASN A 41 -1.41 5.09 2.43
N GLU A 42 -1.25 3.98 3.16
CA GLU A 42 -2.21 3.39 4.12
C GLU A 42 -3.57 2.93 3.54
N VAL A 43 -3.89 3.26 2.28
CA VAL A 43 -5.26 3.16 1.77
C VAL A 43 -5.43 2.32 0.51
N LEU A 44 -4.36 2.15 -0.28
CA LEU A 44 -4.37 1.27 -1.46
C LEU A 44 -3.66 -0.04 -1.10
N HIS A 45 -4.22 -1.15 -1.59
CA HIS A 45 -3.79 -2.49 -1.23
C HIS A 45 -3.59 -3.31 -2.51
N ILE A 46 -2.46 -3.99 -2.59
CA ILE A 46 -2.16 -4.98 -3.62
C ILE A 46 -1.87 -6.29 -2.91
N GLU A 47 -2.73 -7.27 -3.13
CA GLU A 47 -2.59 -8.62 -2.60
C GLU A 47 -1.82 -9.51 -3.59
N GLY A 48 -0.86 -10.26 -3.08
CA GLY A 48 -0.06 -11.20 -3.85
C GLY A 48 1.06 -10.55 -4.66
N ALA A 49 1.76 -11.38 -5.41
CA ALA A 49 2.76 -10.94 -6.38
C ALA A 49 2.05 -10.62 -7.70
N VAL A 50 2.07 -9.34 -8.09
CA VAL A 50 1.44 -8.88 -9.33
C VAL A 50 2.47 -8.49 -10.38
N PRO A 51 2.12 -8.53 -11.68
CA PRO A 51 2.95 -7.95 -12.74
C PRO A 51 3.14 -6.44 -12.56
N GLU A 52 4.22 -5.89 -13.12
CA GLU A 52 4.53 -4.45 -13.02
C GLU A 52 3.41 -3.55 -13.53
N ALA A 53 2.79 -3.93 -14.66
CA ALA A 53 1.67 -3.17 -15.22
C ALA A 53 0.50 -3.03 -14.22
N ALA A 54 0.16 -4.09 -13.49
CA ALA A 54 -0.90 -4.05 -12.48
C ALA A 54 -0.53 -3.15 -11.27
N MET A 55 0.76 -3.07 -10.92
CA MET A 55 1.22 -2.13 -9.91
C MET A 55 1.11 -0.68 -10.39
N LEU A 56 1.46 -0.41 -11.65
CA LEU A 56 1.33 0.93 -12.25
C LEU A 56 -0.13 1.39 -12.34
N GLU A 57 -1.06 0.48 -12.66
CA GLU A 57 -2.50 0.77 -12.64
C GLU A 57 -3.00 1.20 -11.25
N GLN A 58 -2.47 0.58 -10.19
CA GLN A 58 -2.78 0.98 -8.81
C GLN A 58 -2.16 2.33 -8.46
N LEU A 59 -0.93 2.59 -8.89
CA LEU A 59 -0.28 3.89 -8.68
C LEU A 59 -0.98 5.02 -9.43
N ALA A 60 -1.60 4.77 -10.58
CA ALA A 60 -2.38 5.78 -11.31
C ALA A 60 -3.57 6.34 -10.49
N ILE A 61 -4.03 5.62 -9.46
CA ILE A 61 -5.06 6.13 -8.54
C ILE A 61 -4.54 7.32 -7.72
N LEU A 62 -3.22 7.44 -7.52
CA LEU A 62 -2.62 8.53 -6.76
C LEU A 62 -2.85 9.89 -7.43
N ASP A 63 -3.07 9.94 -8.74
CA ASP A 63 -3.36 11.16 -9.48
C ASP A 63 -4.82 11.64 -9.30
N ASP A 64 -5.72 10.78 -8.82
CA ASP A 64 -7.11 11.12 -8.49
C ASP A 64 -7.20 11.70 -7.07
N ALA A 65 -6.88 12.99 -6.94
CA ALA A 65 -6.88 13.67 -5.66
C ALA A 65 -8.23 13.65 -4.91
N PRO A 66 -9.41 13.79 -5.56
CA PRO A 66 -10.70 13.56 -4.91
C PRO A 66 -10.84 12.15 -4.32
N LYS A 67 -10.49 11.11 -5.08
CA LYS A 67 -10.57 9.73 -4.61
C LYS A 67 -9.59 9.45 -3.47
N MET A 68 -8.37 9.93 -3.55
CA MET A 68 -7.38 9.79 -2.47
C MET A 68 -7.82 10.48 -1.18
N ARG A 69 -8.42 11.68 -1.27
CA ARG A 69 -9.00 12.37 -0.10
C ARG A 69 -10.11 11.56 0.55
N LYS A 70 -10.98 10.94 -0.25
CA LYS A 70 -12.04 10.07 0.27
C LYS A 70 -11.46 8.84 0.96
N LEU A 71 -10.52 8.15 0.33
CA LEU A 71 -9.85 6.97 0.88
C LEU A 71 -9.16 7.27 2.22
N ALA A 72 -8.43 8.39 2.30
CA ALA A 72 -7.79 8.84 3.54
C ALA A 72 -8.80 9.16 4.64
N ALA A 73 -9.91 9.84 4.31
CA ALA A 73 -10.97 10.14 5.26
C ALA A 73 -11.66 8.86 5.79
N ASP A 74 -11.87 7.87 4.91
CA ASP A 74 -12.47 6.59 5.28
C ASP A 74 -11.52 5.76 6.16
N TRP A 75 -10.21 5.79 5.89
CA TRP A 75 -9.20 5.18 6.75
C TRP A 75 -9.17 5.80 8.15
N GLU A 76 -9.16 7.12 8.25
CA GLU A 76 -9.17 7.82 9.54
C GLU A 76 -10.42 7.52 10.37
N LYS A 77 -11.59 7.34 9.72
CA LYS A 77 -12.80 6.88 10.41
C LYS A 77 -12.63 5.47 10.96
N ARG A 78 -12.09 4.53 10.17
CA ARG A 78 -11.81 3.16 10.63
C ARG A 78 -10.85 3.12 11.80
N ARG A 79 -9.92 4.06 11.89
CA ARG A 79 -8.92 4.14 12.96
C ARG A 79 -9.45 4.67 14.29
N LYS A 80 -10.62 5.34 14.28
CA LYS A 80 -11.23 6.00 15.44
C LYS A 80 -12.44 5.25 16.02
N GLY A 81 -12.97 4.27 15.29
CA GLY A 81 -14.02 3.36 15.76
C GLY A 81 -13.41 2.07 16.29
#